data_AF-A0A382DAN3-F1
#
_entry.id   AF-A0A382DAN3-F1
#
_cell.length_a   1.000
_cell.length_b   1.000
_cell.length_c   1.000
_cell.angle_alpha   90.00
_cell.angle_beta   90.00
_cell.angle_gamma   90.00
#
_symmetry.space_group_name_H-M   'P 1'
#
loop_
_entity.id
_entity.type
_entity.pdbx_description
1 polymer ?
#
loop_
_entity_poly.entity_id
_entity_poly.type
_entity_poly.pdbx_seq_one_letter_code
_entity_poly.pdbx_strand_id
1 'polypeptide(L)'
;MTEWMSNKIIELRFLCISFSLLIVLGCVSGIQHVFFSPDMENFFPENHDVVNTHNQMEETFTTTDNLVIAIGVDEGTIFKKEILDVIETLTEQSWTIPHSVRVDSITNFSYVSS
;
A
#
# COMPACT_ATOMS: atom_id res chain seq x y z
N MET A 1 20.37 -5.39 -51.28
CA MET A 1 20.12 -4.43 -50.18
C MET A 1 20.24 -5.11 -48.81
N THR A 2 19.53 -6.22 -48.60
CA THR A 2 19.53 -6.99 -47.34
C THR A 2 20.90 -7.56 -46.95
N GLU A 3 21.67 -8.08 -47.91
CA GLU A 3 23.00 -8.65 -47.61
C GLU A 3 24.04 -7.60 -47.18
N TRP A 4 23.93 -6.37 -47.70
CA TRP A 4 24.80 -5.27 -47.31
C TRP A 4 24.55 -4.83 -45.86
N MET A 5 23.27 -4.77 -45.45
CA MET A 5 22.89 -4.44 -44.07
C MET A 5 23.33 -5.53 -43.10
N SER A 6 23.16 -6.81 -43.47
CA SER A 6 23.55 -7.95 -42.63
C SER A 6 25.07 -7.99 -42.39
N ASN A 7 25.89 -7.83 -43.43
CA ASN A 7 27.34 -7.81 -43.28
C ASN A 7 27.83 -6.63 -42.43
N LYS A 8 27.20 -5.45 -42.56
CA LYS A 8 27.54 -4.28 -41.73
C LYS A 8 27.18 -4.45 -40.26
N ILE A 9 26.08 -5.13 -39.94
CA ILE A 9 25.70 -5.46 -38.57
C ILE A 9 26.70 -6.44 -37.93
N ILE A 10 27.22 -7.40 -38.71
CA ILE A 10 28.21 -8.39 -38.22
C ILE A 10 29.58 -7.74 -37.98
N GLU A 11 30.04 -6.85 -38.86
CA GLU A 11 31.29 -6.10 -38.68
C GLU A 11 31.23 -5.18 -37.44
N LEU A 12 30.07 -4.56 -37.19
CA LEU A 12 29.84 -3.63 -36.08
C LEU A 12 29.15 -4.28 -34.87
N ARG A 13 29.21 -5.61 -34.75
CA ARG A 13 28.46 -6.39 -33.74
C ARG A 13 28.54 -5.84 -32.32
N PHE A 14 29.71 -5.40 -31.87
CA PHE A 14 29.88 -4.84 -30.53
C PHE A 14 29.18 -3.49 -30.35
N LEU A 15 29.14 -2.66 -31.40
CA LEU A 15 28.45 -1.39 -31.39
C LEU A 15 26.93 -1.60 -31.39
N CYS A 16 26.43 -2.55 -32.17
CA CYS A 16 25.01 -2.92 -32.16
C CYS A 16 24.56 -3.47 -30.80
N ILE A 17 25.37 -4.36 -30.18
CA ILE A 17 25.08 -4.91 -28.84
C ILE A 17 25.14 -3.81 -27.78
N SER A 18 26.16 -2.95 -27.80
CA SER A 18 26.26 -1.84 -26.85
C SER A 18 25.10 -0.86 -27.00
N PHE A 19 24.67 -0.59 -28.23
CA PHE A 19 23.55 0.29 -28.51
C PHE A 19 22.22 -0.30 -28.05
N SER A 20 21.97 -1.60 -28.30
CA SER A 20 20.76 -2.25 -27.79
C SER A 20 20.75 -2.28 -26.27
N LEU A 21 21.90 -2.52 -25.63
CA LEU A 21 22.02 -2.51 -24.17
C LEU A 21 21.74 -1.11 -23.60
N LEU A 22 22.25 -0.07 -24.24
CA LEU A 22 21.97 1.33 -23.86
C LEU A 22 20.48 1.65 -23.95
N ILE A 23 19.80 1.21 -25.01
CA ILE A 23 18.35 1.39 -25.16
C ILE A 23 17.60 0.68 -24.02
N VAL A 24 17.95 -0.57 -23.72
CA VAL A 24 17.32 -1.34 -22.64
C VAL A 24 17.54 -0.66 -21.28
N LEU A 25 18.76 -0.21 -20.98
CA LEU A 25 19.07 0.50 -19.74
C LEU A 25 18.30 1.83 -19.64
N GLY A 26 18.14 2.54 -20.76
CA GLY A 26 17.30 3.74 -20.84
C GLY A 26 15.83 3.45 -20.50
N CYS A 27 15.26 2.37 -21.03
CA CYS A 27 13.90 1.94 -20.70
C CYS A 27 13.76 1.50 -19.24
N VAL A 28 14.74 0.76 -18.71
CA VAL A 28 14.74 0.28 -17.31
C VAL A 28 14.81 1.45 -16.32
N SER A 29 15.53 2.54 -16.65
CA SER A 29 15.55 3.76 -15.83
C SER A 29 14.15 4.38 -15.64
N GLY A 30 13.20 4.12 -16.54
CA GLY A 30 11.82 4.58 -16.40
C GLY A 30 11.02 3.83 -15.33
N ILE A 31 11.42 2.61 -14.97
CA ILE A 31 10.67 1.76 -14.01
C ILE A 31 10.57 2.40 -12.63
N GLN A 32 11.60 3.15 -12.20
CA GLN A 32 11.58 3.84 -10.91
C GLN A 32 10.50 4.94 -10.80
N HIS A 33 9.92 5.36 -11.93
CA HIS A 33 8.84 6.35 -11.97
C HIS A 33 7.46 5.70 -12.17
N VAL A 34 7.39 4.37 -12.24
CA VAL A 34 6.13 3.64 -12.31
C VAL A 34 5.57 3.53 -10.90
N PHE A 35 4.59 4.38 -10.60
CA PHE A 35 3.83 4.30 -9.36
C PHE A 35 2.51 3.59 -9.62
N PHE A 36 2.14 2.70 -8.70
CA PHE A 36 0.83 2.07 -8.68
C PHE A 36 -0.10 2.95 -7.84
N SER A 37 -1.07 3.59 -8.48
CA SER A 37 -2.14 4.32 -7.79
C SER A 37 -3.38 3.43 -7.71
N PRO A 38 -3.74 2.92 -6.51
CA PRO A 38 -4.94 2.09 -6.32
C PRO A 38 -6.25 2.90 -6.31
N ASP A 39 -6.18 4.23 -6.47
CA ASP A 39 -7.33 5.11 -6.33
C ASP A 39 -8.43 4.75 -7.35
N MET A 40 -9.66 4.55 -6.87
CA MET A 40 -10.81 4.22 -7.73
C MET A 40 -11.01 5.25 -8.84
N GLU A 41 -10.64 6.51 -8.60
CA GLU A 41 -10.72 7.60 -9.58
C GLU A 41 -9.91 7.32 -10.85
N ASN A 42 -8.80 6.57 -10.76
CA ASN A 42 -7.96 6.24 -11.91
C ASN A 42 -8.51 5.07 -12.75
N PHE A 43 -9.46 4.31 -12.21
CA PHE A 43 -10.10 3.17 -12.90
C PHE A 43 -11.34 3.58 -13.70
N PHE A 44 -11.91 4.76 -13.45
CA PHE A 44 -13.10 5.27 -14.11
C PHE A 44 -12.83 6.62 -14.81
N PRO A 45 -13.52 6.94 -15.91
CA PRO A 45 -13.36 8.25 -16.55
C PRO A 45 -13.80 9.39 -15.61
N GLU A 46 -13.13 10.54 -15.73
CA GLU A 46 -13.49 11.77 -15.00
C GLU A 46 -14.99 12.05 -15.15
N ASN A 47 -15.68 12.23 -14.01
CA ASN A 47 -17.14 12.46 -13.87
C ASN A 47 -18.05 11.23 -14.01
N HIS A 48 -17.58 10.02 -13.77
CA HIS A 48 -18.47 8.86 -13.64
C HIS A 48 -19.27 8.93 -12.31
N ASP A 49 -20.58 8.63 -12.34
CA ASP A 49 -21.47 8.71 -11.16
C ASP A 49 -20.98 7.88 -9.96
N VAL A 50 -20.27 6.77 -10.24
CA VAL A 50 -19.66 5.91 -9.21
C VAL A 50 -18.55 6.64 -8.44
N VAL A 51 -17.74 7.47 -9.10
CA VAL A 51 -16.68 8.26 -8.45
C VAL A 51 -17.30 9.33 -7.56
N ASN A 52 -18.32 10.03 -8.06
CA ASN A 52 -19.03 11.04 -7.27
C ASN A 52 -19.72 10.43 -6.03
N THR A 53 -20.34 9.26 -6.18
CA THR A 53 -20.98 8.56 -5.06
C THR A 53 -19.95 8.08 -4.04
N HIS A 54 -18.79 7.60 -4.51
CA HIS A 54 -17.68 7.19 -3.64
C HIS A 54 -17.11 8.37 -2.86
N ASN A 55 -16.80 9.48 -3.52
CA ASN A 55 -16.27 10.69 -2.89
C ASN A 55 -17.26 11.27 -1.87
N GLN A 56 -18.57 11.24 -2.16
CA GLN A 56 -19.60 11.63 -1.19
C GLN A 56 -19.63 10.70 0.03
N MET A 57 -19.43 9.40 -0.15
CA MET A 57 -19.32 8.46 0.97
C MET A 57 -18.05 8.70 1.80
N GLU A 58 -16.91 8.95 1.15
CA GLU A 58 -15.65 9.27 1.83
C GLU A 58 -15.73 10.60 2.58
N GLU A 59 -16.34 11.63 2.00
CA GLU A 59 -16.51 12.95 2.66
C GLU A 59 -17.52 12.87 3.82
N THR A 60 -18.56 12.05 3.70
CA THR A 60 -19.59 11.89 4.74
C THR A 60 -19.12 11.02 5.90
N PHE A 61 -18.35 9.96 5.63
CA PHE A 61 -17.96 8.97 6.63
C PHE A 61 -16.49 9.02 7.04
N THR A 62 -15.67 9.86 6.38
CA THR A 62 -14.19 9.90 6.49
C THR A 62 -13.57 8.55 6.15
N THR A 63 -12.61 8.52 5.21
CA THR A 63 -11.82 7.32 4.93
C THR A 63 -11.14 6.87 6.22
N THR A 64 -11.64 5.78 6.80
CA THR A 64 -11.15 5.26 8.08
C THR A 64 -10.03 4.28 7.77
N ASP A 65 -8.79 4.78 7.77
CA ASP A 65 -7.62 3.91 7.80
C ASP A 65 -7.66 3.10 9.10
N ASN A 66 -7.96 1.80 8.98
CA ASN A 66 -8.10 0.91 10.12
C ASN A 66 -6.78 0.19 10.38
N LEU A 67 -6.20 0.39 11.56
CA LEU A 67 -5.08 -0.40 12.06
C LEU A 67 -5.61 -1.55 12.92
N VAL A 68 -5.34 -2.80 12.52
CA VAL A 68 -5.73 -3.99 13.28
C VAL A 68 -4.50 -4.64 13.89
N ILE A 69 -4.49 -4.75 15.22
CA ILE A 69 -3.45 -5.47 15.98
C ILE A 69 -4.04 -6.81 16.43
N ALA A 70 -3.56 -7.91 15.86
CA ALA A 70 -3.98 -9.26 16.23
C ALA A 70 -2.96 -9.92 17.16
N ILE A 71 -3.42 -10.40 18.32
CA ILE A 71 -2.58 -11.04 19.33
C ILE A 71 -3.06 -12.48 19.52
N GLY A 72 -2.16 -13.43 19.24
CA GLY A 72 -2.38 -14.85 19.44
C GLY A 72 -1.45 -15.41 20.52
N VAL A 73 -1.86 -16.53 21.12
CA VAL A 73 -1.02 -17.32 22.04
C VAL A 73 -0.85 -18.72 21.49
N ASP A 74 0.36 -19.27 21.61
CA ASP A 74 0.66 -20.61 21.11
C ASP A 74 -0.08 -21.72 21.89
N GLU A 75 -0.22 -21.55 23.22
CA GLU A 75 -0.92 -22.51 24.08
C GLU A 75 -1.76 -21.81 25.18
N GLY A 76 -3.02 -22.25 25.34
CA GLY A 76 -3.92 -21.80 26.40
C GLY A 76 -4.91 -20.72 25.95
N THR A 77 -5.15 -19.73 26.82
CA THR A 77 -6.14 -18.65 26.60
C THR A 77 -5.49 -17.27 26.68
N ILE A 78 -6.05 -16.31 25.94
CA ILE A 78 -5.66 -14.90 25.97
C ILE A 78 -6.07 -14.20 27.28
N PHE A 79 -7.01 -14.77 28.04
CA PHE A 79 -7.55 -14.17 29.27
C PHE A 79 -6.64 -14.35 30.51
N LYS A 80 -5.32 -14.47 30.31
CA LYS A 80 -4.37 -14.44 31.42
C LYS A 80 -4.03 -13.00 31.76
N LYS A 81 -3.86 -12.70 33.05
CA LYS A 81 -3.56 -11.35 33.54
C LYS A 81 -2.39 -10.68 32.81
N GLU A 82 -1.30 -11.41 32.62
CA GLU A 82 -0.09 -10.90 31.94
C GLU A 82 -0.35 -10.51 30.49
N ILE A 83 -1.19 -11.26 29.77
CA ILE A 83 -1.52 -10.97 28.38
C ILE A 83 -2.49 -9.78 28.29
N LEU A 84 -3.46 -9.72 29.20
CA LEU A 84 -4.40 -8.60 29.27
C LEU A 84 -3.69 -7.28 29.62
N ASP A 85 -2.68 -7.32 30.49
CA ASP A 85 -1.83 -6.16 30.84
C ASP A 85 -1.05 -5.62 29.62
N VAL A 86 -0.53 -6.52 28.79
CA VAL A 86 0.08 -6.14 27.50
C VAL A 86 -0.95 -5.52 26.56
N ILE A 87 -2.15 -6.10 26.46
CA ILE A 87 -3.22 -5.57 25.60
C ILE A 87 -3.68 -4.19 26.08
N GLU A 88 -3.81 -3.99 27.39
CA GLU A 88 -4.10 -2.69 28.01
C GLU A 88 -3.02 -1.65 27.66
N THR A 89 -1.75 -1.99 27.85
CA THR A 89 -0.63 -1.10 27.49
C THR A 89 -0.64 -0.73 26.00
N LEU A 90 -0.89 -1.70 25.11
CA LEU A 90 -0.99 -1.45 23.67
C LEU A 90 -2.19 -0.57 23.31
N THR A 91 -3.30 -0.75 24.03
CA THR A 91 -4.50 0.08 23.88
C THR A 91 -4.19 1.52 24.27
N GLU A 92 -3.54 1.76 25.41
CA GLU A 92 -3.12 3.10 25.84
C GLU A 92 -2.18 3.76 24.82
N GLN A 93 -1.21 3.01 24.30
CA GLN A 93 -0.28 3.52 23.28
C GLN A 93 -0.99 3.84 21.96
N SER A 94 -2.02 3.07 21.59
CA SER A 94 -2.79 3.28 20.35
C SER A 94 -3.54 4.62 20.35
N TRP A 95 -3.89 5.16 21.52
CA TRP A 95 -4.47 6.50 21.64
C TRP A 95 -3.48 7.62 21.33
N THR A 96 -2.17 7.36 21.42
CA THR A 96 -1.12 8.35 21.12
C THR A 96 -0.81 8.49 19.63
N ILE A 97 -1.39 7.61 18.79
CA ILE A 97 -1.20 7.64 17.34
C ILE A 97 -1.85 8.91 16.77
N PRO A 98 -1.12 9.71 15.96
CA PRO A 98 -1.68 10.88 15.31
C PRO A 98 -2.94 10.55 14.50
N HIS A 99 -3.97 11.40 14.60
CA HIS A 99 -5.25 11.22 13.91
C HIS A 99 -6.08 10.00 14.34
N SER A 100 -5.75 9.37 15.48
CA SER A 100 -6.60 8.34 16.08
C SER A 100 -7.93 8.94 16.58
N VAL A 101 -9.05 8.50 16.01
CA VAL A 101 -10.40 8.94 16.39
C VAL A 101 -11.04 7.96 17.38
N ARG A 102 -10.73 6.66 17.25
CA ARG A 102 -11.30 5.59 18.07
C ARG A 102 -10.32 4.42 18.16
N VAL A 103 -10.15 3.91 19.38
CA VAL A 103 -9.42 2.66 19.66
C VAL A 103 -10.39 1.71 20.35
N ASP A 104 -10.65 0.55 19.74
CA ASP A 104 -11.47 -0.50 20.35
C ASP A 104 -10.56 -1.67 20.78
N SER A 105 -10.74 -2.14 22.01
CA SER A 105 -9.96 -3.23 22.59
C SER A 105 -10.78 -3.99 23.63
N ILE A 106 -10.45 -5.25 23.88
CA ILE A 106 -11.09 -6.07 24.92
C ILE A 106 -10.87 -5.52 26.33
N THR A 107 -9.82 -4.72 26.53
CA THR A 107 -9.54 -4.01 27.79
C THR A 107 -10.07 -2.58 27.79
N ASN A 108 -10.54 -2.05 26.64
CA ASN A 108 -11.14 -0.73 26.56
C ASN A 108 -12.65 -0.81 26.78
N PHE A 109 -13.13 -0.54 28.00
CA PHE A 109 -14.55 -0.47 28.32
C PHE A 109 -14.93 0.93 28.76
N SER A 110 -16.08 1.43 28.29
CA SER A 110 -16.64 2.68 28.78
C SER A 110 -17.12 2.50 30.22
N TYR A 111 -16.49 3.20 31.17
CA TYR A 111 -17.03 3.36 32.51
C TYR A 111 -18.32 4.19 32.46
N VAL A 112 -19.47 3.53 32.39
CA VAL A 112 -20.75 4.18 32.65
C VAL A 112 -20.96 4.17 34.16
N SER A 113 -20.50 5.22 34.85
CA SER A 113 -20.93 5.45 36.23
C SER A 113 -22.39 5.92 36.18
N SER A 114 -23.30 5.05 36.59
CA SER A 114 -24.71 5.38 36.78
C SER A 114 -24.96 6.15 38.07
#